data_AF-X0YND9-F1
#
_entry.id   AF-X0YND9-F1
#
_cell.length_a   1.000
_cell.length_b   1.000
_cell.length_c   1.000
_cell.angle_alpha   90.00
_cell.angle_beta   90.00
_cell.angle_gamma   90.00
#
_symmetry.space_group_name_H-M   'P 1'
#
loop_
_entity.id
_entity.type
_entity.pdbx_description
1 polymer ?
#
loop_
_entity_poly.entity_id
_entity_poly.type
_entity_poly.pdbx_seq_one_letter_code
_entity_poly.pdbx_strand_id
1 'polypeptide(L)'
;YPVFCFIIAMVFFFLAIKKLFNTKIALLSTAFLAVVPTFLYRTMAGFSDKEPLAMMLLFMTFYFFTLAWQSKKTKQNIIFGAIAGVTTAFTTMAWGGGIYIFLIIGMFAFLQIILNKFSKKDLYTYTSWMIILTIVLVMFSNGRFHLKDLIVSFSTGIVYMVFLIALINYLIFKKDILKIKNKINLPKGISSIILGLIFIIILASIFFGPSFITGQIKEITSTMIHP
;
A
#
# COMPACT_ATOMS: atom_id res chain seq x y z
N TYR A 1 -15.85 -23.93 -1.04
CA TYR A 1 -14.94 -22.80 -1.33
C TYR A 1 -14.56 -22.00 -0.08
N PRO A 2 -15.50 -21.47 0.74
CA PRO A 2 -15.15 -20.64 1.92
C PRO A 2 -14.18 -21.30 2.90
N VAL A 3 -14.40 -22.57 3.24
CA VAL A 3 -13.53 -23.33 4.16
C VAL A 3 -12.10 -23.49 3.62
N PHE A 4 -11.96 -23.68 2.31
CA PHE A 4 -10.64 -23.77 1.67
C PHE A 4 -9.90 -22.43 1.73
N CYS A 5 -10.59 -21.32 1.42
CA CYS A 5 -10.04 -19.98 1.58
C CYS A 5 -9.67 -19.69 3.03
N PHE A 6 -10.48 -20.13 3.99
CA PHE A 6 -10.20 -19.98 5.42
C PHE A 6 -8.91 -20.70 5.83
N ILE A 7 -8.73 -21.97 5.45
CA ILE A 7 -7.51 -22.74 5.78
C ILE A 7 -6.27 -22.03 5.22
N ILE A 8 -6.32 -21.60 3.96
CA ILE A 8 -5.21 -20.88 3.34
C ILE A 8 -4.97 -19.52 4.01
N ALA A 9 -6.04 -18.79 4.33
CA ALA A 9 -5.98 -17.53 5.06
C ALA A 9 -5.24 -17.70 6.39
N MET A 10 -5.54 -18.75 7.17
CA MET A 10 -4.87 -19.05 8.44
C MET A 10 -3.38 -19.36 8.26
N VAL A 11 -3.02 -20.09 7.19
CA VAL A 11 -1.60 -20.37 6.87
C VAL A 11 -0.85 -19.07 6.56
N PHE A 12 -1.38 -18.21 5.68
CA PHE A 12 -0.70 -16.96 5.33
C PHE A 12 -0.69 -15.96 6.48
N PHE A 13 -1.74 -15.93 7.31
CA PHE A 13 -1.77 -15.13 8.53
C PHE A 13 -0.66 -15.59 9.49
N PHE A 14 -0.56 -16.90 9.76
CA PHE A 14 0.51 -17.46 10.57
C PHE A 14 1.90 -17.09 10.03
N LEU A 15 2.11 -17.24 8.72
CA LEU A 15 3.38 -16.94 8.08
C LEU A 15 3.74 -15.44 8.17
N ALA A 16 2.76 -14.54 7.99
CA ALA A 16 2.94 -13.10 8.14
C ALA A 16 3.35 -12.73 9.57
N ILE A 17 2.63 -13.22 10.58
CA ILE A 17 2.93 -12.93 12.00
C ILE A 17 4.27 -13.56 12.40
N LYS A 18 4.57 -14.78 11.96
CA LYS A 18 5.86 -15.44 12.21
C LYS A 18 7.02 -14.63 11.64
N LYS A 19 6.82 -13.99 10.49
CA LYS A 19 7.84 -13.18 9.82
C LYS A 19 8.09 -11.83 10.51
N LEU A 20 7.06 -11.26 11.13
CA LEU A 20 7.16 -10.00 11.88
C LEU A 20 7.69 -10.21 13.30
N PHE A 21 7.31 -11.32 13.93
CA PHE A 21 7.60 -11.59 15.35
C PHE A 21 8.32 -12.93 15.51
N ASN A 22 7.66 -13.92 16.10
CA ASN A 22 8.20 -15.25 16.35
C ASN A 22 7.10 -16.32 16.21
N THR A 23 7.51 -17.59 16.27
CA THR A 23 6.60 -18.72 16.03
C THR A 23 5.54 -18.87 17.14
N LYS A 24 5.87 -18.53 18.39
CA LYS A 24 4.93 -18.65 19.53
C LYS A 24 3.78 -17.65 19.39
N ILE A 25 4.11 -16.39 19.08
CA ILE A 25 3.13 -15.32 18.85
C ILE A 25 2.27 -15.66 17.64
N ALA A 26 2.87 -16.14 16.55
CA ALA A 26 2.13 -16.54 15.36
C ALA A 26 1.11 -17.64 15.64
N LEU A 27 1.52 -18.69 16.38
CA LEU A 27 0.62 -19.79 16.71
C LEU A 27 -0.55 -19.33 17.59
N LEU A 28 -0.28 -18.49 18.60
CA LEU A 28 -1.30 -17.94 19.49
C LEU A 28 -2.26 -17.01 18.73
N SER A 29 -1.75 -16.08 17.92
CA SER A 29 -2.57 -15.17 17.12
C SER A 29 -3.45 -15.90 16.11
N THR A 30 -2.91 -16.90 15.41
CA THR A 30 -3.69 -17.70 14.45
C THR A 30 -4.76 -18.53 15.16
N ALA A 31 -4.44 -19.13 16.31
CA ALA A 31 -5.42 -19.88 17.10
C ALA A 31 -6.58 -18.99 17.55
N PHE A 32 -6.31 -17.76 18.01
CA PHE A 32 -7.36 -16.81 18.35
C PHE A 32 -8.20 -16.42 17.14
N LEU A 33 -7.57 -16.00 16.03
CA LEU A 33 -8.30 -15.59 14.84
C LEU A 33 -9.21 -16.71 14.30
N ALA A 34 -8.75 -17.96 14.37
CA ALA A 34 -9.49 -19.13 13.90
C ALA A 34 -10.80 -19.38 14.68
N VAL A 35 -10.92 -18.89 15.93
CA VAL A 35 -12.10 -19.10 16.78
C VAL A 35 -12.93 -17.84 17.01
N VAL A 36 -12.49 -16.67 16.52
CA VAL A 36 -13.24 -15.42 16.68
C VAL A 36 -14.58 -15.53 15.93
N PRO A 37 -15.74 -15.39 16.61
CA PRO A 37 -17.05 -15.61 16.01
C PRO A 37 -17.31 -14.71 14.78
N THR A 38 -16.91 -13.44 14.84
CA THR A 38 -17.09 -12.48 13.75
C THR A 38 -16.37 -12.89 12.47
N PHE A 39 -15.18 -13.49 12.61
CA PHE A 39 -14.40 -13.98 11.47
C PHE A 39 -15.01 -15.29 10.96
N LEU A 40 -15.28 -16.24 11.87
CA LEU A 40 -15.87 -17.53 11.54
C LEU A 40 -17.22 -17.42 10.81
N TYR A 41 -18.12 -16.56 11.29
CA TYR A 41 -19.45 -16.38 10.70
C TYR A 41 -19.37 -15.99 9.21
N ARG A 42 -18.38 -15.19 8.83
CA ARG A 42 -18.16 -14.75 7.45
C ARG A 42 -17.37 -15.75 6.60
N THR A 43 -16.78 -16.77 7.20
CA THR A 43 -15.94 -17.77 6.53
C THR A 43 -16.40 -19.22 6.72
N MET A 44 -17.59 -19.43 7.29
CA MET A 44 -18.11 -20.77 7.59
C MET A 44 -18.59 -21.53 6.35
N ALA A 45 -18.66 -22.86 6.49
CA ALA A 45 -19.28 -23.71 5.48
C ALA A 45 -20.75 -23.30 5.28
N GLY A 46 -21.20 -23.26 4.01
CA GLY A 46 -22.55 -22.84 3.66
C GLY A 46 -22.73 -21.33 3.45
N PHE A 47 -21.78 -20.50 3.90
CA PHE A 47 -21.80 -19.04 3.68
C PHE A 47 -20.81 -18.64 2.56
N SER A 48 -21.25 -18.76 1.31
CA SER A 48 -20.46 -18.40 0.13
C SER A 48 -20.61 -16.92 -0.23
N ASP A 49 -19.89 -16.06 0.49
CA ASP A 49 -19.73 -14.64 0.16
C ASP A 49 -18.33 -14.36 -0.43
N LYS A 50 -18.02 -13.11 -0.77
CA LYS A 50 -16.73 -12.62 -1.26
C LYS A 50 -15.66 -12.49 -0.17
N GLU A 51 -16.09 -12.41 1.09
CA GLU A 51 -15.23 -12.15 2.25
C GLU A 51 -14.15 -13.23 2.49
N PRO A 52 -14.42 -14.56 2.40
CA PRO A 52 -13.39 -15.58 2.59
C PRO A 52 -12.22 -15.45 1.60
N LEU A 53 -12.53 -15.15 0.32
CA LEU A 53 -11.53 -14.91 -0.70
C LEU A 53 -10.71 -13.66 -0.39
N ALA A 54 -11.39 -12.58 -0.04
CA ALA A 54 -10.76 -11.31 0.26
C ALA A 54 -9.79 -11.42 1.43
N MET A 55 -10.18 -12.11 2.51
CA MET A 55 -9.32 -12.33 3.68
C MET A 55 -8.12 -13.20 3.37
N MET A 56 -8.30 -14.25 2.55
CA MET A 56 -7.20 -15.08 2.08
C MET A 56 -6.17 -14.26 1.30
N LEU A 57 -6.61 -13.46 0.32
CA LEU A 57 -5.74 -12.64 -0.50
C LEU A 57 -5.09 -11.49 0.29
N LEU A 58 -5.82 -10.90 1.25
CA LEU A 58 -5.31 -9.87 2.15
C LEU A 58 -4.12 -10.37 2.98
N PHE A 59 -4.23 -11.55 3.59
CA PHE A 59 -3.13 -12.13 4.35
C PHE A 59 -1.95 -12.54 3.47
N MET A 60 -2.21 -13.03 2.25
CA MET A 60 -1.17 -13.23 1.24
C MET A 60 -0.42 -11.93 0.93
N THR A 61 -1.16 -10.84 0.70
CA THR A 61 -0.57 -9.51 0.43
C THR A 61 0.36 -9.09 1.55
N PHE A 62 -0.08 -9.12 2.81
CA PHE A 62 0.76 -8.72 3.93
C PHE A 62 1.96 -9.64 4.12
N TYR A 63 1.80 -10.95 3.92
CA TYR A 63 2.92 -11.88 3.97
C TYR A 63 3.98 -11.56 2.90
N PHE A 64 3.58 -11.48 1.63
CA PHE A 64 4.50 -11.22 0.52
C PHE A 64 5.13 -9.83 0.60
N PHE A 65 4.37 -8.82 1.01
CA PHE A 65 4.91 -7.48 1.21
C PHE A 65 5.96 -7.48 2.34
N THR A 66 5.69 -8.17 3.45
CA THR A 66 6.66 -8.31 4.55
C THR A 66 7.90 -9.09 4.12
N LEU A 67 7.74 -10.16 3.35
CA LEU A 67 8.86 -10.91 2.76
C LEU A 67 9.72 -10.03 1.87
N ALA A 68 9.09 -9.22 1.02
CA ALA A 68 9.77 -8.28 0.14
C ALA A 68 10.56 -7.27 0.97
N TRP A 69 9.88 -6.57 1.87
CA TRP A 69 10.46 -5.53 2.73
C TRP A 69 11.69 -6.01 3.51
N GLN A 70 11.62 -7.18 4.14
CA GLN A 70 12.74 -7.75 4.89
C GLN A 70 13.82 -8.42 4.03
N SER A 71 13.61 -8.53 2.70
CA SER A 71 14.55 -9.25 1.84
C SER A 71 15.86 -8.48 1.64
N LYS A 72 16.97 -9.20 1.84
CA LYS A 72 18.31 -8.64 1.62
C LYS A 72 18.67 -8.55 0.13
N LYS A 73 18.14 -9.45 -0.71
CA LYS A 73 18.45 -9.56 -2.14
C LYS A 73 17.48 -8.74 -2.97
N THR A 74 17.98 -7.86 -3.83
CA THR A 74 17.16 -6.98 -4.68
C THR A 74 16.17 -7.75 -5.56
N LYS A 75 16.61 -8.84 -6.20
CA LYS A 75 15.74 -9.69 -7.04
C LYS A 75 14.56 -10.26 -6.26
N GLN A 76 14.80 -10.81 -5.08
CA GLN A 76 13.73 -11.34 -4.22
C GLN A 76 12.78 -10.24 -3.76
N ASN A 77 13.35 -9.08 -3.43
CA ASN A 77 12.58 -7.92 -2.99
C ASN A 77 11.58 -7.45 -4.07
N ILE A 78 12.05 -7.35 -5.32
CA ILE A 78 11.20 -6.99 -6.46
C ILE A 78 10.13 -8.06 -6.72
N ILE A 79 10.51 -9.35 -6.74
CA ILE A 79 9.59 -10.47 -7.01
C ILE A 79 8.48 -10.53 -5.94
N PHE A 80 8.83 -10.51 -4.66
CA PHE A 80 7.82 -10.57 -3.60
C PHE A 80 6.97 -9.31 -3.56
N GLY A 81 7.53 -8.13 -3.86
CA GLY A 81 6.75 -6.90 -3.99
C GLY A 81 5.76 -6.97 -5.17
N ALA A 82 6.16 -7.55 -6.30
CA ALA A 82 5.28 -7.78 -7.43
C ALA A 82 4.14 -8.75 -7.07
N ILE A 83 4.43 -9.87 -6.42
CA ILE A 83 3.40 -10.83 -5.96
C ILE A 83 2.45 -10.18 -4.95
N ALA A 84 2.98 -9.33 -4.05
CA ALA A 84 2.15 -8.54 -3.16
C ALA A 84 1.23 -7.60 -3.95
N GLY A 85 1.71 -6.97 -5.03
CA GLY A 85 0.91 -6.12 -5.92
C GLY A 85 -0.22 -6.88 -6.60
N VAL A 86 0.07 -8.08 -7.13
CA VAL A 86 -0.94 -8.97 -7.75
C VAL A 86 -2.03 -9.34 -6.74
N THR A 87 -1.63 -9.80 -5.55
CA THR A 87 -2.60 -10.20 -4.50
C THR A 87 -3.40 -9.00 -3.98
N THR A 88 -2.80 -7.82 -3.89
CA THR A 88 -3.50 -6.58 -3.54
C THR A 88 -4.57 -6.24 -4.59
N ALA A 89 -4.22 -6.34 -5.87
CA ALA A 89 -5.14 -6.05 -6.97
C ALA A 89 -6.33 -7.01 -6.94
N PHE A 90 -6.09 -8.33 -6.80
CA PHE A 90 -7.17 -9.31 -6.69
C PHE A 90 -8.02 -9.11 -5.43
N THR A 91 -7.42 -8.73 -4.30
CA THR A 91 -8.20 -8.40 -3.09
C THR A 91 -9.15 -7.24 -3.35
N THR A 92 -8.67 -6.19 -4.02
CA THR A 92 -9.43 -4.98 -4.35
C THR A 92 -10.55 -5.25 -5.36
N MET A 93 -10.34 -6.17 -6.29
CA MET A 93 -11.40 -6.62 -7.21
C MET A 93 -12.45 -7.51 -6.55
N ALA A 94 -12.02 -8.35 -5.59
CA ALA A 94 -12.90 -9.24 -4.86
C ALA A 94 -13.74 -8.50 -3.80
N TRP A 95 -13.16 -7.47 -3.17
CA TRP A 95 -13.76 -6.76 -2.04
C TRP A 95 -13.38 -5.28 -2.03
N GLY A 96 -14.40 -4.41 -1.87
CA GLY A 96 -14.21 -2.96 -1.84
C GLY A 96 -13.32 -2.48 -0.69
N GLY A 97 -13.19 -3.25 0.39
CA GLY A 97 -12.24 -2.97 1.46
C GLY A 97 -10.77 -3.18 1.08
N GLY A 98 -10.45 -3.67 -0.13
CA GLY A 98 -9.07 -3.70 -0.62
C GLY A 98 -8.40 -2.32 -0.63
N ILE A 99 -9.19 -1.24 -0.68
CA ILE A 99 -8.72 0.15 -0.53
C ILE A 99 -7.95 0.35 0.78
N TYR A 100 -8.28 -0.37 1.87
CA TYR A 100 -7.53 -0.27 3.13
C TYR A 100 -6.08 -0.71 3.00
N ILE A 101 -5.75 -1.60 2.04
CA ILE A 101 -4.37 -2.02 1.80
C ILE A 101 -3.54 -0.84 1.27
N PHE A 102 -4.13 -0.01 0.40
CA PHE A 102 -3.48 1.19 -0.15
C PHE A 102 -3.09 2.13 0.98
N LEU A 103 -4.02 2.38 1.91
CA LEU A 103 -3.80 3.22 3.08
C LEU A 103 -2.73 2.63 4.01
N ILE A 104 -2.82 1.34 4.34
CA ILE A 104 -1.87 0.70 5.27
C ILE A 104 -0.43 0.71 4.69
N ILE A 105 -0.25 0.25 3.45
CA ILE A 105 1.08 0.18 2.82
C ILE A 105 1.61 1.58 2.49
N GLY A 106 0.76 2.47 1.99
CA GLY A 106 1.12 3.87 1.71
C GLY A 106 1.55 4.59 2.98
N MET A 107 0.77 4.49 4.06
CA MET A 107 1.09 5.11 5.34
C MET A 107 2.35 4.50 5.97
N PHE A 108 2.55 3.19 5.86
CA PHE A 108 3.77 2.54 6.33
C PHE A 108 5.03 3.10 5.64
N ALA A 109 5.00 3.22 4.30
CA ALA A 109 6.10 3.82 3.55
C ALA A 109 6.28 5.31 3.88
N PHE A 110 5.20 6.05 4.03
CA PHE A 110 5.22 7.46 4.42
C PHE A 110 5.88 7.66 5.80
N LEU A 111 5.52 6.85 6.79
CA LEU A 111 6.13 6.89 8.12
C LEU A 111 7.63 6.54 8.07
N GLN A 112 8.04 5.59 7.23
CA GLN A 112 9.46 5.29 7.05
C GLN A 112 10.24 6.50 6.49
N ILE A 113 9.62 7.29 5.61
CA ILE A 113 10.22 8.51 5.07
C ILE A 113 10.35 9.57 6.17
N ILE A 114 9.28 9.84 6.93
CA ILE A 114 9.30 10.77 8.08
C ILE A 114 10.43 10.40 9.06
N LEU A 115 10.53 9.12 9.40
CA LEU A 115 11.50 8.60 10.35
C LEU A 115 12.92 8.46 9.78
N ASN A 116 13.19 8.89 8.53
CA ASN A 116 14.47 8.73 7.84
C ASN A 116 14.96 7.27 7.72
N LYS A 117 14.05 6.30 7.81
CA LYS A 117 14.35 4.86 7.71
C LYS A 117 14.12 4.30 6.31
N PHE A 118 13.57 5.10 5.40
CA PHE A 118 13.30 4.67 4.03
C PHE A 118 14.59 4.45 3.23
N SER A 119 14.84 3.20 2.85
CA SER A 119 16.04 2.76 2.17
C SER A 119 15.83 2.59 0.66
N LYS A 120 16.92 2.24 -0.05
CA LYS A 120 16.86 1.99 -1.51
C LYS A 120 16.09 0.70 -1.80
N LYS A 121 16.12 -0.25 -0.87
CA LYS A 121 15.43 -1.53 -0.99
C LYS A 121 13.93 -1.31 -0.86
N ASP A 122 13.52 -0.48 0.11
CA ASP A 122 12.11 -0.11 0.32
C ASP A 122 11.54 0.59 -0.91
N LEU A 123 12.33 1.43 -1.58
CA LEU A 123 11.93 2.00 -2.88
C LEU A 123 11.63 0.91 -3.91
N TYR A 124 12.50 -0.09 -4.05
CA TYR A 124 12.26 -1.20 -4.99
C TYR A 124 11.03 -2.01 -4.64
N THR A 125 10.83 -2.34 -3.35
CA THR A 125 9.64 -3.03 -2.85
C THR A 125 8.37 -2.27 -3.20
N TYR A 126 8.35 -0.98 -2.85
CA TYR A 126 7.18 -0.14 -2.99
C TYR A 126 6.86 0.12 -4.46
N THR A 127 7.89 0.34 -5.29
CA THR A 127 7.73 0.54 -6.73
C THR A 127 7.21 -0.71 -7.42
N SER A 128 7.77 -1.89 -7.12
CA SER A 128 7.30 -3.13 -7.76
C SER A 128 5.88 -3.48 -7.33
N TRP A 129 5.54 -3.28 -6.06
CA TRP A 129 4.17 -3.42 -5.56
C TRP A 129 3.21 -2.46 -6.26
N MET A 130 3.51 -1.16 -6.30
CA MET A 130 2.66 -0.12 -6.87
C MET A 130 2.43 -0.31 -8.39
N ILE A 131 3.50 -0.60 -9.15
CA ILE A 131 3.41 -0.78 -10.60
C ILE A 131 2.55 -1.99 -10.92
N ILE A 132 2.83 -3.14 -10.30
CA ILE A 132 2.11 -4.38 -10.59
C ILE A 132 0.66 -4.30 -10.13
N LEU A 133 0.40 -3.71 -8.96
CA LEU A 133 -0.95 -3.41 -8.49
C LEU A 133 -1.73 -2.60 -9.54
N THR A 134 -1.15 -1.50 -10.03
CA THR A 134 -1.80 -0.61 -10.99
C THR A 134 -2.06 -1.30 -12.32
N ILE A 135 -1.07 -2.04 -12.85
CA ILE A 135 -1.20 -2.77 -14.11
C ILE A 135 -2.32 -3.81 -14.00
N VAL A 136 -2.31 -4.62 -12.94
CA VAL A 136 -3.32 -5.68 -12.78
C VAL A 136 -4.71 -5.07 -12.62
N LEU A 137 -4.86 -3.99 -11.85
CA LEU A 137 -6.15 -3.31 -11.70
C LEU A 137 -6.67 -2.74 -13.02
N VAL A 138 -5.85 -2.03 -13.77
CA VAL A 138 -6.30 -1.40 -15.02
C VAL A 138 -6.58 -2.46 -16.10
N MET A 139 -5.77 -3.51 -16.19
CA MET A 139 -5.92 -4.51 -17.26
C MET A 139 -7.03 -5.54 -17.00
N PHE A 140 -7.20 -6.00 -15.76
CA PHE A 140 -8.07 -7.14 -15.46
C PHE A 140 -9.41 -6.75 -14.82
N SER A 141 -9.65 -5.46 -14.55
CA SER A 141 -10.91 -5.02 -13.92
C SER A 141 -12.07 -4.75 -14.89
N ASN A 142 -11.90 -5.04 -16.19
CA ASN A 142 -12.92 -4.81 -17.22
C ASN A 142 -13.48 -3.38 -17.20
N GLY A 143 -12.62 -2.38 -17.03
CA GLY A 143 -13.01 -0.96 -17.04
C GLY A 143 -13.53 -0.42 -15.71
N ARG A 144 -13.51 -1.18 -14.61
CA ARG A 144 -13.89 -0.67 -13.28
C ARG A 144 -12.86 0.31 -12.70
N PHE A 145 -11.57 0.12 -13.01
CA PHE A 145 -10.50 0.98 -12.52
C PHE A 145 -9.74 1.62 -13.68
N HIS A 146 -9.75 2.95 -13.72
CA HIS A 146 -8.91 3.73 -14.63
C HIS A 146 -7.73 4.36 -13.89
N LEU A 147 -6.60 4.52 -14.57
CA LEU A 147 -5.39 5.10 -13.99
C LEU A 147 -5.63 6.50 -13.43
N LYS A 148 -6.40 7.33 -14.14
CA LYS A 148 -6.73 8.70 -13.70
C LYS A 148 -7.49 8.70 -12.39
N ASP A 149 -8.48 7.83 -12.25
CA ASP A 149 -9.32 7.74 -11.05
C ASP A 149 -8.52 7.22 -9.85
N LEU A 150 -7.61 6.27 -10.08
CA LEU A 150 -6.72 5.76 -9.04
C LEU A 150 -5.77 6.82 -8.50
N ILE A 151 -5.29 7.73 -9.36
CA ILE A 151 -4.37 8.81 -8.97
C ILE A 151 -5.11 9.95 -8.27
N VAL A 152 -6.30 10.31 -8.76
CA VAL A 152 -7.08 11.46 -8.26
C VAL A 152 -7.84 11.12 -6.98
N SER A 153 -8.29 9.87 -6.81
CA SER A 153 -9.05 9.48 -5.62
C SER A 153 -8.23 9.69 -4.35
N PHE A 154 -8.86 10.27 -3.33
CA PHE A 154 -8.25 10.50 -2.02
C PHE A 154 -7.69 9.20 -1.40
N SER A 155 -8.41 8.09 -1.57
CA SER A 155 -8.11 6.82 -0.91
C SER A 155 -6.96 6.05 -1.55
N THR A 156 -6.90 6.01 -2.88
CA THR A 156 -5.86 5.29 -3.64
C THR A 156 -4.70 6.20 -4.04
N GLY A 157 -4.95 7.51 -4.17
CA GLY A 157 -3.99 8.54 -4.56
C GLY A 157 -2.80 8.63 -3.60
N ILE A 158 -2.99 8.30 -2.32
CA ILE A 158 -1.92 8.25 -1.31
C ILE A 158 -0.75 7.39 -1.78
N VAL A 159 -1.03 6.30 -2.51
CA VAL A 159 0.00 5.37 -2.95
C VAL A 159 0.97 6.03 -3.94
N TYR A 160 0.42 6.78 -4.90
CA TYR A 160 1.18 7.49 -5.92
C TYR A 160 1.86 8.74 -5.35
N MET A 161 1.20 9.46 -4.45
CA MET A 161 1.78 10.57 -3.72
C MET A 161 3.02 10.13 -2.92
N VAL A 162 2.91 9.06 -2.14
CA VAL A 162 4.03 8.53 -1.35
C VAL A 162 5.15 8.01 -2.26
N PHE A 163 4.81 7.42 -3.41
CA PHE A 163 5.82 7.03 -4.41
C PHE A 163 6.65 8.23 -4.90
N LEU A 164 6.00 9.36 -5.24
CA LEU A 164 6.69 10.56 -5.70
C LEU A 164 7.59 11.14 -4.61
N ILE A 165 7.09 11.23 -3.37
CA ILE A 165 7.89 11.67 -2.21
C ILE A 165 9.09 10.74 -2.00
N ALA A 166 8.88 9.42 -2.07
CA ALA A 166 9.94 8.42 -1.92
C ALA A 166 11.03 8.56 -3.01
N LEU A 167 10.61 8.84 -4.25
CA LEU A 167 11.51 9.02 -5.39
C LEU A 167 12.34 10.30 -5.22
N ILE A 168 11.72 11.41 -4.80
CA ILE A 168 12.41 12.66 -4.47
C ILE A 168 13.40 12.47 -3.33
N ASN A 169 12.98 11.78 -2.25
CA ASN A 169 13.86 11.45 -1.13
C ASN A 169 15.11 10.68 -1.61
N TYR A 170 14.92 9.71 -2.51
CA TYR A 170 16.03 8.93 -3.08
C TYR A 170 16.96 9.77 -3.98
N LEU A 171 16.40 10.59 -4.88
CA LEU A 171 17.20 11.42 -5.81
C LEU A 171 18.00 12.50 -5.08
N ILE A 172 17.39 13.16 -4.10
CA ILE A 172 17.99 14.28 -3.37
C ILE A 172 19.00 13.79 -2.34
N PHE A 173 18.63 12.85 -1.46
CA PHE A 173 19.45 12.54 -0.29
C PHE A 173 20.42 11.37 -0.49
N LYS A 174 20.10 10.44 -1.40
CA LYS A 174 20.97 9.27 -1.68
C LYS A 174 21.83 9.45 -2.91
N LYS A 175 21.28 9.97 -4.00
CA LYS A 175 22.05 10.18 -5.24
C LYS A 175 22.71 11.56 -5.30
N ASP A 176 22.34 12.47 -4.39
CA ASP A 176 22.90 13.83 -4.21
C ASP A 176 23.04 14.61 -5.54
N ILE A 177 22.07 14.42 -6.44
CA ILE A 177 22.12 14.97 -7.80
C ILE A 177 22.18 16.50 -7.77
N LEU A 178 21.49 17.10 -6.80
CA LEU A 178 21.38 18.55 -6.69
C LEU A 178 22.48 19.16 -5.81
N LYS A 179 23.33 18.37 -5.13
CA LYS A 179 24.32 18.85 -4.13
C LYS A 179 23.71 19.78 -3.06
N ILE A 180 22.41 19.64 -2.78
CA ILE A 180 21.66 20.46 -1.81
C ILE A 180 21.74 19.86 -0.40
N LYS A 181 22.27 18.64 -0.26
CA LYS A 181 22.33 17.88 1.00
C LYS A 181 22.94 18.64 2.17
N ASN A 182 23.88 19.55 1.90
CA ASN A 182 24.58 20.35 2.93
C ASN A 182 24.00 21.76 3.14
N LYS A 183 22.98 22.17 2.37
CA LYS A 183 22.37 23.52 2.48
C LYS A 183 21.06 23.53 3.27
N ILE A 184 20.46 22.37 3.54
CA ILE A 184 19.17 22.26 4.23
C ILE A 184 19.42 21.79 5.67
N ASN A 185 19.07 22.64 6.65
CA ASN A 185 19.21 22.35 8.09
C ASN A 185 18.07 21.50 8.68
N LEU A 186 17.17 20.96 7.84
CA LEU A 186 16.02 20.16 8.25
C LEU A 186 16.31 18.66 8.21
N PRO A 187 15.63 17.84 9.03
CA PRO A 187 15.66 16.39 8.89
C PRO A 187 15.26 15.97 7.47
N LYS A 188 16.06 15.09 6.85
CA LYS A 188 15.97 14.70 5.42
C LYS A 188 14.55 14.29 5.00
N GLY A 189 13.87 13.54 5.85
CA GLY A 189 12.49 13.08 5.68
C GLY A 189 11.50 14.25 5.57
N ILE A 190 11.58 15.22 6.48
CA ILE A 190 10.69 16.39 6.49
C ILE A 190 10.93 17.24 5.23
N SER A 191 12.20 17.48 4.86
CA SER A 191 12.51 18.19 3.62
C SER A 191 12.04 17.44 2.37
N SER A 192 12.10 16.11 2.35
CA SER A 192 11.59 15.32 1.23
C SER A 192 10.08 15.42 1.08
N ILE A 193 9.35 15.55 2.19
CA ILE A 193 7.89 15.72 2.20
C ILE A 193 7.52 17.10 1.69
N ILE A 194 8.18 18.16 2.17
CA ILE A 194 7.92 19.54 1.72
C ILE A 194 8.19 19.66 0.22
N LEU A 195 9.36 19.21 -0.23
CA LEU A 195 9.71 19.25 -1.65
C LEU A 195 8.80 18.36 -2.49
N GLY A 196 8.42 17.19 -1.97
CA GLY A 196 7.49 16.29 -2.63
C GLY A 196 6.09 16.87 -2.78
N LEU A 197 5.56 17.51 -1.73
CA LEU A 197 4.27 18.20 -1.77
C LEU A 197 4.29 19.37 -2.77
N ILE A 198 5.33 20.21 -2.74
CA ILE A 198 5.49 21.30 -3.71
C ILE A 198 5.53 20.75 -5.13
N PHE A 199 6.30 19.69 -5.37
CA PHE A 199 6.39 19.07 -6.69
C PHE A 199 5.05 18.49 -7.15
N ILE A 200 4.29 17.85 -6.25
CA ILE A 200 2.94 17.34 -6.53
C ILE A 200 1.99 18.48 -6.88
N ILE A 201 2.01 19.59 -6.13
CA ILE A 201 1.17 20.77 -6.40
C ILE A 201 1.47 21.36 -7.79
N ILE A 202 2.76 21.46 -8.15
CA ILE A 202 3.18 21.95 -9.46
C ILE A 202 2.71 21.00 -10.56
N LEU A 203 2.94 19.70 -10.41
CA LEU A 203 2.47 18.70 -11.38
C LEU A 203 0.95 18.71 -11.53
N ALA A 204 0.21 18.77 -10.43
CA ALA A 204 -1.24 18.82 -10.46
C ALA A 204 -1.74 20.07 -11.20
N SER A 205 -1.11 21.23 -10.97
CA SER A 205 -1.43 22.48 -11.66
C SER A 205 -1.18 22.41 -13.16
N ILE A 206 -0.12 21.71 -13.58
CA ILE A 206 0.23 21.55 -15.01
C ILE A 206 -0.73 20.58 -15.71
N PHE A 207 -1.02 19.42 -15.10
CA PHE A 207 -1.80 18.36 -15.74
C PHE A 207 -3.32 18.54 -15.65
N PHE A 208 -3.83 19.11 -14.55
CA PHE A 208 -5.26 19.24 -14.31
C PHE A 208 -5.74 20.71 -14.28
N GLY A 209 -4.81 21.66 -14.39
CA GLY A 209 -5.07 23.09 -14.32
C GLY A 209 -5.11 23.63 -12.87
N PRO A 210 -4.94 24.95 -12.68
CA PRO A 210 -4.93 25.57 -11.35
C PRO A 210 -6.26 25.43 -10.58
N SER A 211 -7.38 25.34 -11.32
CA SER A 211 -8.73 25.21 -10.76
C SER A 211 -8.97 23.86 -10.06
N PHE A 212 -8.24 22.82 -10.46
CA PHE A 212 -8.35 21.48 -9.86
C PHE A 212 -8.05 21.50 -8.35
N ILE A 213 -7.03 22.25 -7.93
CA ILE A 213 -6.64 22.35 -6.52
C ILE A 213 -7.76 23.01 -5.71
N THR A 214 -8.33 24.10 -6.22
CA THR A 214 -9.46 24.77 -5.55
C THR A 214 -10.71 23.89 -5.48
N GLY A 215 -10.92 23.03 -6.49
CA GLY A 215 -12.01 22.04 -6.50
C GLY A 215 -11.85 20.99 -5.41
N GLN A 216 -10.65 20.41 -5.28
CA GLN A 216 -10.35 19.43 -4.24
C GLN A 216 -10.48 20.00 -2.82
N ILE A 217 -10.04 21.24 -2.60
CA ILE A 217 -10.22 21.90 -1.30
C ILE A 217 -11.71 22.06 -0.98
N LYS A 218 -12.52 22.49 -1.95
CA LYS A 218 -13.98 22.62 -1.76
C LYS A 218 -14.65 21.28 -1.48
N GLU A 219 -14.25 20.23 -2.19
CA GLU A 219 -14.76 18.87 -1.98
C GLU A 219 -14.49 18.41 -0.54
N ILE A 220 -13.23 18.45 -0.09
CA ILE A 220 -12.85 18.10 1.29
C ILE A 220 -13.63 18.92 2.32
N THR A 221 -13.77 20.23 2.09
CA THR A 221 -14.49 21.13 3.00
C THR A 221 -15.98 20.77 3.06
N SER A 222 -16.58 20.44 1.91
CA SER A 222 -17.99 20.05 1.84
C SER A 222 -18.26 18.72 2.54
N THR A 223 -17.38 17.73 2.40
CA THR A 223 -17.52 16.41 3.05
C THR A 223 -17.32 16.50 4.56
N MET A 224 -16.51 17.45 5.05
CA MET A 224 -16.35 17.67 6.49
C MET A 224 -17.49 18.46 7.12
N ILE A 225 -18.15 19.35 6.37
CA ILE A 225 -19.28 20.15 6.85
C ILE A 225 -20.60 19.38 6.72
N HIS A 226 -20.72 18.54 5.69
CA HIS A 226 -21.87 17.70 5.41
C HIS A 226 -21.40 16.24 5.26
N PRO A 227 -21.22 15.52 6.38
CA PRO A 227 -20.79 14.12 6.37
C PRO A 227 -21.88 13.16 5.85
#